data_AF-A0A7I7S0N8-F1
#
_entry.id   AF-A0A7I7S0N8-F1
#
_cell.length_a   1.000
_cell.length_b   1.000
_cell.length_c   1.000
_cell.angle_alpha   90.00
_cell.angle_beta   90.00
_cell.angle_gamma   90.00
#
_symmetry.space_group_name_H-M   'P 1'
#
loop_
_entity.id
_entity.type
_entity.pdbx_description
1 polymer ?
#
loop_
_entity_poly.entity_id
_entity_poly.type
_entity_poly.pdbx_seq_one_letter_code
_entity_poly.pdbx_strand_id
1 'polypeptide(L)' 'MPYLDAARDALAAGHVSGGTRRNLEWVAPHVDRSAITDDEALLLADAQTSGGLLIAGEIPGAPVIGELVPAGEYAIEVR' A
#
# COMPACT_ATOMS: atom_id res chain seq x y z
N MET A 1 0.01 -0.75 -8.35
CA MET A 1 -0.53 0.49 -7.75
C MET A 1 -0.20 1.71 -8.61
N PRO A 2 -1.09 2.70 -8.76
CA PRO A 2 -0.78 3.96 -9.44
C PRO A 2 -0.04 4.89 -8.47
N TYR A 3 1.29 4.84 -8.49
CA TYR A 3 2.13 5.79 -7.76
C TYR A 3 2.30 7.09 -8.55
N LEU A 4 2.67 8.16 -7.84
CA LEU A 4 3.26 9.32 -8.49
C LEU A 4 4.59 8.92 -9.12
N ASP A 5 4.89 9.42 -10.33
CA ASP A 5 6.09 9.04 -11.08
C ASP A 5 7.37 9.15 -10.24
N ALA A 6 7.50 10.22 -9.46
CA ALA A 6 8.67 10.49 -8.63
C ALA A 6 8.72 9.73 -7.28
N ALA A 7 7.71 8.93 -6.94
CA ALA A 7 7.64 8.28 -5.63
C ALA A 7 8.78 7.28 -5.42
N ARG A 8 9.12 6.50 -6.46
CA ARG A 8 10.21 5.51 -6.40
C ARG A 8 11.58 6.20 -6.29
N ASP A 9 11.79 7.28 -7.03
CA ASP A 9 13.03 8.06 -6.97
C ASP A 9 13.22 8.70 -5.59
N ALA A 10 12.14 9.25 -5.01
CA ALA A 10 12.18 9.83 -3.67
C ALA A 10 12.54 8.79 -2.60
N LEU A 11 11.96 7.59 -2.68
CA LEU A 11 12.29 6.49 -1.79
C LEU A 11 13.76 6.05 -1.96
N ALA A 12 14.24 5.90 -3.20
CA ALA A 12 15.62 5.53 -3.49
C ALA A 12 16.62 6.57 -2.96
N ALA A 13 16.24 7.85 -2.92
CA ALA A 13 16.99 8.93 -2.29
C ALA A 13 16.89 8.96 -0.75
N GLY A 14 16.14 8.03 -0.14
CA GLY A 14 15.97 7.90 1.30
C GLY A 14 14.90 8.81 1.91
N HIS A 15 14.05 9.43 1.10
CA HIS A 15 12.97 10.30 1.58
C HIS A 15 11.78 9.47 2.09
N VAL A 16 11.84 9.08 3.37
CA VAL A 16 10.79 8.30 4.03
C VAL A 16 10.31 9.05 5.27
N SER A 17 9.01 9.34 5.34
CA SER A 17 8.44 10.04 6.48
C SER A 17 8.39 9.14 7.73
N GLY A 18 8.37 9.75 8.92
CA GLY A 18 8.14 9.01 10.15
C GLY A 18 6.73 8.39 10.22
N GLY A 19 5.74 8.98 9.54
CA GLY A 19 4.39 8.43 9.44
C GLY A 19 4.36 7.12 8.68
N THR A 20 5.07 7.04 7.55
CA THR A 20 5.21 5.85 6.71
C THR A 20 5.74 4.66 7.50
N ARG A 21 6.81 4.86 8.29
CA ARG A 21 7.38 3.80 9.13
C ARG A 21 6.42 3.31 10.21
N ARG A 22 5.74 4.24 10.89
CA ARG A 22 4.74 3.89 11.92
C ARG A 22 3.53 3.15 11.34
N ASN A 23 3.07 3.55 10.15
CA ASN A 23 2.00 2.86 9.45
C ASN A 23 2.40 1.42 9.11
N LEU A 24 3.60 1.24 8.53
CA LEU A 24 4.11 -0.09 8.18
C LEU A 24 4.24 -1.00 9.41
N GLU A 25 4.78 -0.48 10.50
CA GLU A 25 4.88 -1.20 11.78
C GLU A 25 3.50 -1.61 12.31
N TRP A 26 2.51 -0.71 12.23
CA TRP A 26 1.16 -0.97 12.72
C TRP A 26 0.41 -2.02 11.89
N VAL A 27 0.55 -2.01 10.57
CA VAL A 27 -0.13 -2.99 9.69
C VAL A 27 0.58 -4.35 9.63
N ALA A 28 1.86 -4.43 9.99
CA ALA A 28 2.69 -5.63 9.83
C ALA A 28 2.04 -6.96 10.30
N PRO A 29 1.35 -7.05 11.45
CA PRO A 29 0.72 -8.31 11.88
C PRO A 29 -0.54 -8.70 11.08
N HIS A 30 -1.05 -7.82 10.21
CA HIS A 30 -2.31 -8.00 9.49
C HIS A 30 -2.14 -8.20 7.98
N VAL A 31 -0.91 -8.13 7.46
CA VAL A 31 -0.63 -8.11 6.03
C VAL A 31 0.38 -9.20 5.65
N ASP A 32 0.04 -10.05 4.68
CA ASP A 32 1.05 -10.86 3.99
C ASP A 32 1.77 -9.98 2.97
N ARG A 33 3.07 -9.79 3.19
CA ARG A 33 3.97 -9.04 2.31
C ARG A 33 5.12 -9.89 1.78
N SER A 34 5.02 -11.21 1.88
CA SER A 34 6.06 -12.15 1.47
C SER A 34 6.42 -12.07 -0.02
N ALA A 35 5.50 -11.57 -0.86
CA ALA A 35 5.71 -11.39 -2.29
C ALA A 35 6.35 -10.04 -2.68
N ILE A 36 6.55 -9.10 -1.74
CA ILE A 36 7.04 -7.76 -2.05
C ILE A 36 8.32 -7.40 -1.26
N THR A 37 9.05 -6.41 -1.76
CA THR A 37 10.24 -5.88 -1.10
C THR A 37 9.86 -4.95 0.06
N ASP A 38 10.80 -4.69 0.98
CA ASP A 38 10.63 -3.69 2.03
C ASP A 38 10.39 -2.28 1.46
N ASP A 39 11.03 -1.95 0.34
CA ASP A 39 10.84 -0.68 -0.36
C ASP A 39 9.40 -0.52 -0.89
N GLU A 40 8.85 -1.57 -1.52
CA GLU A 40 7.46 -1.55 -1.97
C GLU A 40 6.50 -1.47 -0.77
N ALA A 41 6.82 -2.17 0.34
CA ALA A 41 6.04 -2.08 1.56
C ALA A 41 6.04 -0.65 2.15
N LEU A 42 7.17 0.06 2.06
CA LEU A 42 7.26 1.48 2.45
C LEU A 42 6.41 2.36 1.54
N LEU A 43 6.42 2.16 0.23
CA LEU A 43 5.57 2.92 -0.70
C LEU A 43 4.07 2.70 -0.43
N LEU A 44 3.68 1.46 -0.15
CA LEU A 44 2.29 1.10 0.16
C LEU A 44 1.81 1.66 1.50
N ALA A 45 2.70 1.80 2.49
CA ALA A 45 2.39 2.34 3.80
C ALA A 45 2.51 3.88 3.89
N ASP A 46 2.85 4.55 2.79
CA ASP A 46 3.13 5.97 2.77
C ASP A 46 1.92 6.82 3.19
N ALA A 47 2.18 7.83 4.03
CA ALA A 47 1.12 8.67 4.57
C ALA A 47 0.56 9.62 3.51
N GLN A 48 -0.64 9.32 2.99
CA GLN A 48 -1.30 10.13 1.98
C GLN A 48 -2.10 11.28 2.60
N THR A 49 -1.69 12.52 2.36
CA THR A 49 -2.48 13.71 2.74
C THR A 49 -3.49 14.01 1.64
N SER A 50 -4.78 14.08 1.98
CA SER A 50 -5.87 14.31 1.00
C SER A 50 -5.88 13.29 -0.15
N GLY A 51 -5.64 12.01 0.19
CA GLY A 51 -5.66 10.90 -0.76
C GLY A 51 -7.03 10.64 -1.40
N GLY A 52 -7.07 9.66 -2.31
CA GLY A 52 -8.29 9.22 -2.98
C GLY A 52 -9.21 8.37 -2.10
N LEU A 53 -10.27 7.84 -2.71
CA LEU A 53 -11.20 6.91 -2.08
C LEU A 53 -10.77 5.46 -2.37
N LEU A 54 -10.78 4.61 -1.35
CA LEU A 54 -10.73 3.15 -1.50
C LEU A 54 -12.15 2.60 -1.33
N ILE A 55 -12.67 1.92 -2.34
CA ILE A 55 -14.05 1.40 -2.36
C ILE A 55 -14.04 -0.08 -2.74
N ALA A 56 -14.75 -0.88 -1.95
CA ALA A 56 -15.05 -2.26 -2.28
C ALA A 56 -16.35 -2.33 -3.09
N GLY A 57 -16.23 -2.53 -4.41
CA GLY A 57 -17.38 -2.62 -5.31
C GLY A 57 -17.02 -2.34 -6.76
N GLU A 58 -18.03 -2.32 -7.63
CA GLU A 58 -17.87 -2.04 -9.05
C GLU A 58 -18.11 -0.56 -9.34
N ILE A 59 -17.08 0.15 -9.80
CA ILE A 59 -17.18 1.55 -10.23
C ILE A 59 -16.68 1.64 -11.68
N PRO A 60 -17.55 1.95 -12.65
CA PRO A 60 -17.17 2.06 -14.05
C PRO A 60 -16.00 3.02 -14.27
N GLY A 61 -14.93 2.55 -14.91
CA GLY A 61 -13.75 3.33 -15.24
C GLY A 61 -12.78 3.62 -14.08
N ALA A 62 -13.08 3.17 -12.86
CA ALA A 62 -12.14 3.29 -11.74
C ALA A 62 -11.02 2.24 -11.83
N PRO A 63 -9.81 2.55 -11.34
CA PRO A 63 -8.71 1.59 -11.30
C PRO A 63 -9.03 0.47 -10.29
N VAL A 64 -8.95 -0.78 -10.74
CA VAL A 64 -9.01 -1.95 -9.87
C VAL A 64 -7.61 -2.18 -9.30
N ILE A 65 -7.49 -2.20 -7.97
CA ILE A 65 -6.21 -2.32 -7.27
C ILE A 65 -6.09 -3.61 -6.45
N GLY A 66 -7.11 -4.46 -6.49
CA GLY A 66 -7.19 -5.70 -5.74
C GLY A 66 -8.58 -6.33 -5.87
N GLU A 67 -8.81 -7.39 -5.10
CA GLU A 67 -10.06 -8.14 -5.09
C GLU A 67 -10.46 -8.50 -3.65
N LEU A 68 -11.76 -8.73 -3.43
CA LEU A 68 -12.25 -9.31 -2.17
C LEU A 68 -12.14 -10.83 -2.24
N VAL A 69 -11.48 -11.42 -1.25
CA VAL A 69 -11.32 -12.87 -1.11
C VAL A 69 -12.04 -13.35 0.17
N PRO A 70 -12.36 -14.66 0.29
CA PRO A 70 -12.76 -15.22 1.57
C PRO A 70 -11.74 -14.91 2.67
N ALA A 71 -12.21 -14.76 3.91
CA ALA A 71 -11.33 -14.45 5.04
C ALA A 71 -10.22 -15.51 5.21
N GLY A 72 -8.97 -15.03 5.26
CA GLY A 72 -7.76 -15.84 5.43
C GLY A 72 -7.01 -15.53 6.74
N GLU A 73 -5.74 -15.92 6.80
CA GLU A 73 -4.85 -15.63 7.94
C GLU A 73 -4.58 -14.11 8.06
N TYR A 74 -4.33 -13.47 6.93
CA TYR A 74 -4.07 -12.02 6.84
C TYR A 74 -5.30 -11.28 6.33
N ALA A 75 -5.46 -10.04 6.77
CA ALA A 75 -6.55 -9.16 6.32
C ALA A 75 -6.29 -8.61 4.91
N ILE A 76 -5.01 -8.47 4.53
CA ILE A 76 -4.56 -8.03 3.21
C ILE A 76 -3.41 -8.94 2.78
N GLU A 77 -3.45 -9.41 1.56
CA GLU A 77 -2.32 -10.09 0.92
C GLU A 77 -1.84 -9.22 -0.25
N VAL A 78 -0.56 -8.86 -0.25
CA VAL A 78 0.04 -8.10 -1.34
C VAL A 78 0.76 -9.08 -2.27
N ARG A 79 0.38 -9.06 -3.55
CA ARG A 79 0.85 -9.99 -4.58
C ARG A 79 1.34 -9.25 -5.82
#